data_AF-A0A7S3C798-F1
#
_entry.id   AF-A0A7S3C798-F1
#
_cell.length_a   1.000
_cell.length_b   1.000
_cell.length_c   1.000
_cell.angle_alpha   90.00
_cell.angle_beta   90.00
_cell.angle_gamma   90.00
#
_symmetry.space_group_name_H-M   'P 1'
#
loop_
_entity.id
_entity.type
_entity.pdbx_description
1 polymer ?
#
loop_
_entity_poly.entity_id
_entity_poly.type
_entity_poly.pdbx_seq_one_letter_code
_entity_poly.pdbx_strand_id
1 'polypeptide(L)'
;GGSLIRIMAAASTSQRCLKQRFPSFARTSASSSSSRQTNETTTTYYDSLPSLLRELDRVRPKVVSCLGLLDRESCERELVAMEAEASAPGLWDQGQGDNGGDRGDHGDGAAALLRDMSSLRRRIDLARSLEGLLGDVSAAVELMGDGPGSDESLIGEASEALGALGALVERWEVEKLLEGPFD
;
A
#
# COMPACT_ATOMS: atom_id res chain seq x y z
N GLY A 1 1.52 -50.00 -25.71
CA GLY A 1 1.54 -48.54 -25.95
C GLY A 1 2.17 -47.89 -24.75
N GLY A 2 3.23 -47.11 -24.83
CA GLY A 2 3.70 -46.30 -25.94
C GLY A 2 3.21 -44.86 -25.74
N SER A 3 3.92 -44.07 -24.94
CA SER A 3 4.45 -42.77 -25.36
C SER A 3 5.21 -42.11 -24.21
N LEU A 4 6.53 -42.01 -24.40
CA LEU A 4 7.50 -41.31 -23.59
C LEU A 4 7.57 -39.84 -24.04
N ILE A 5 7.66 -38.97 -23.04
CA ILE A 5 8.38 -37.69 -22.96
C ILE A 5 9.09 -37.26 -24.26
N ARG A 6 8.75 -36.07 -24.77
CA ARG A 6 9.59 -35.34 -25.74
C ARG A 6 9.88 -33.92 -25.27
N ILE A 7 11.16 -33.62 -25.38
CA ILE A 7 11.94 -32.49 -24.88
C ILE A 7 12.12 -31.43 -25.99
N MET A 8 12.38 -30.19 -25.56
CA MET A 8 13.15 -29.10 -26.23
C MET A 8 12.52 -28.20 -27.31
N ALA A 9 12.41 -26.92 -26.90
CA ALA A 9 12.85 -25.67 -27.52
C ALA A 9 13.45 -25.65 -28.94
N ALA A 10 13.07 -24.62 -29.71
CA ALA A 10 13.98 -23.90 -30.60
C ALA A 10 13.46 -22.48 -30.92
N ALA A 11 14.40 -21.53 -30.93
CA ALA A 11 14.24 -20.12 -31.21
C ALA A 11 13.87 -19.80 -32.66
N SER A 12 13.29 -18.62 -32.90
CA SER A 12 13.36 -17.98 -34.21
C SER A 12 13.60 -16.49 -34.08
N THR A 13 14.83 -16.12 -34.45
CA THR A 13 15.35 -14.78 -34.63
C THR A 13 14.74 -14.16 -35.89
N SER A 14 14.24 -12.93 -35.82
CA SER A 14 14.10 -12.08 -37.01
C SER A 14 14.52 -10.64 -36.70
N GLN A 15 15.77 -10.37 -37.05
CA GLN A 15 16.28 -9.04 -37.32
C GLN A 15 15.60 -8.48 -38.56
N ARG A 16 15.02 -7.27 -38.48
CA ARG A 16 15.02 -6.35 -39.62
C ARG A 16 15.32 -4.94 -39.15
N CYS A 17 16.51 -4.50 -39.53
CA CYS A 17 16.92 -3.12 -39.60
C CYS A 17 16.00 -2.33 -40.55
N LEU A 18 15.49 -1.20 -40.10
CA LEU A 18 15.19 -0.07 -40.99
C LEU A 18 15.77 1.21 -40.39
N LYS A 19 16.95 1.57 -40.92
CA LYS A 19 17.50 2.92 -40.92
C LYS A 19 16.53 3.83 -41.66
N GLN A 20 16.02 4.88 -41.02
CA GLN A 20 15.74 6.13 -41.71
C GLN A 20 16.24 7.32 -40.90
N ARG A 21 17.06 8.13 -41.58
CA ARG A 21 17.67 9.38 -41.15
C ARG A 21 16.65 10.53 -41.28
N PHE A 22 16.59 11.35 -40.22
CA PHE A 22 16.46 12.82 -40.11
C PHE A 22 15.53 13.60 -41.06
N PRO A 23 14.83 14.63 -40.52
CA PRO A 23 15.48 15.95 -40.49
C PRO A 23 15.47 16.64 -39.13
N SER A 24 16.54 17.39 -38.94
CA SER A 24 16.82 18.33 -37.85
C SER A 24 15.79 19.47 -37.81
N PHE A 25 15.21 19.72 -36.65
CA PHE A 25 14.61 21.03 -36.34
C PHE A 25 15.27 21.61 -35.10
N ALA A 26 15.66 22.87 -35.23
CA ALA A 26 16.41 23.63 -34.26
C ALA A 26 15.53 24.05 -33.06
N ARG A 27 16.14 23.95 -31.86
CA ARG A 27 16.03 24.82 -30.68
C ARG A 27 14.72 25.60 -30.46
N THR A 28 14.03 25.21 -29.39
CA THR A 28 13.58 26.15 -28.35
C THR A 28 13.88 25.54 -26.99
N SER A 29 14.90 26.09 -26.34
CA SER A 29 15.22 25.84 -24.94
C SER A 29 14.17 26.54 -24.08
N ALA A 30 13.08 25.85 -23.78
CA ALA A 30 12.22 26.21 -22.66
C ALA A 30 12.70 25.40 -21.45
N SER A 31 13.53 26.03 -20.64
CA SER A 31 13.84 25.59 -19.28
C SER A 31 12.54 25.55 -18.48
N SER A 32 11.85 24.42 -18.53
CA SER A 32 10.82 24.10 -17.55
C SER A 32 11.55 23.43 -16.40
N SER A 33 11.93 24.25 -15.42
CA SER A 33 12.36 23.82 -14.10
C SER A 33 11.19 23.12 -13.42
N SER A 34 10.81 21.93 -13.89
CA SER A 34 10.08 20.99 -13.05
C SER A 34 11.09 20.53 -12.02
N SER A 35 11.08 21.22 -10.89
CA SER A 35 11.48 20.66 -9.61
C SER A 35 10.76 19.32 -9.49
N ARG A 36 11.41 18.24 -9.91
CA ARG A 36 11.12 16.91 -9.44
C ARG A 36 11.45 16.98 -7.95
N GLN A 37 10.47 17.37 -7.16
CA GLN A 37 10.42 17.08 -5.74
C GLN A 37 10.45 15.55 -5.70
N THR A 38 11.65 15.01 -5.56
CA THR A 38 11.82 13.70 -4.98
C THR A 38 11.14 13.82 -3.63
N ASN A 39 10.02 13.11 -3.47
CA ASN A 39 9.43 12.86 -2.16
C ASN A 39 10.45 11.99 -1.39
N GLU A 40 11.56 12.59 -0.99
CA GLU A 40 12.43 12.07 0.05
C GLU A 40 11.58 12.14 1.32
N THR A 41 10.94 11.03 1.64
CA THR A 41 10.51 10.74 3.01
C THR A 41 11.68 11.11 3.89
N THR A 42 11.58 12.25 4.57
CA THR A 42 12.64 12.78 5.39
C THR A 42 12.70 11.85 6.59
N THR A 43 13.52 10.81 6.50
CA THR A 43 13.70 9.83 7.57
C THR A 43 14.24 10.61 8.75
N THR A 44 13.34 10.98 9.65
CA THR A 44 13.66 11.80 10.80
C THR A 44 14.32 10.87 11.79
N TYR A 45 15.61 11.07 11.99
CA TYR A 45 16.43 10.26 12.88
C TYR A 45 16.46 10.89 14.27
N TYR A 46 16.21 10.08 15.31
CA TYR A 46 16.22 10.52 16.70
C TYR A 46 17.48 10.02 17.40
N ASP A 47 18.38 10.94 17.75
CA ASP A 47 19.69 10.59 18.35
C ASP A 47 19.62 10.25 19.86
N SER A 48 18.45 10.37 20.50
CA SER A 48 18.34 10.17 21.95
C SER A 48 16.96 9.70 22.41
N LEU A 49 16.92 8.93 23.49
CA LEU A 49 15.68 8.45 24.11
C LEU A 49 14.70 9.58 24.48
N PRO A 50 15.12 10.73 25.08
CA PRO A 50 14.19 11.82 25.35
C PRO A 50 13.56 12.44 24.09
N SER A 51 14.30 12.51 22.98
CA SER A 51 13.75 12.97 21.69
C SER A 51 12.73 11.97 21.14
N LEU A 52 13.04 10.69 21.23
CA LEU A 52 12.16 9.61 20.77
C LEU A 52 10.86 9.55 21.57
N LEU A 53 10.92 9.70 22.90
CA LEU A 53 9.74 9.77 23.77
C LEU A 53 8.82 10.95 23.40
N ARG A 54 9.40 12.14 23.18
CA ARG A 54 8.62 13.32 22.79
C ARG A 54 7.89 13.12 21.46
N GLU A 55 8.57 12.51 20.49
CA GLU A 55 7.94 12.24 19.20
C GLU A 55 6.90 11.12 19.32
N LEU A 56 7.17 10.07 20.08
CA LEU A 56 6.20 9.01 20.35
C LEU A 56 4.93 9.60 21.00
N ASP A 57 5.07 10.50 21.97
CA ASP A 57 3.93 11.20 22.61
C ASP A 57 3.13 12.05 21.61
N ARG A 58 3.79 12.59 20.58
CA ARG A 58 3.14 13.34 19.50
C ARG A 58 2.41 12.44 18.50
N VAL A 59 3.03 11.33 18.09
CA VAL A 59 2.51 10.44 17.05
C VAL A 59 1.45 9.48 17.59
N ARG A 60 1.63 8.98 18.83
CA ARG A 60 0.71 8.04 19.49
C ARG A 60 -0.77 8.46 19.43
N PRO A 61 -1.19 9.68 19.80
CA PRO A 61 -2.61 10.05 19.74
C PRO A 61 -3.16 10.04 18.31
N LYS A 62 -2.35 10.37 17.30
CA LYS A 62 -2.75 10.27 15.88
C LYS A 62 -2.96 8.82 15.47
N VAL A 63 -2.03 7.95 15.85
CA VAL A 63 -2.13 6.50 15.57
C VAL A 63 -3.37 5.91 16.24
N VAL A 64 -3.61 6.24 17.52
CA VAL A 64 -4.81 5.78 18.24
C VAL A 64 -6.09 6.28 17.56
N SER A 65 -6.13 7.56 17.14
CA SER A 65 -7.28 8.09 16.39
C SER A 65 -7.46 7.37 15.04
N CYS A 66 -6.38 7.10 14.33
CA CYS A 66 -6.40 6.36 13.06
C CYS A 66 -6.93 4.94 13.25
N LEU A 67 -6.41 4.20 14.25
CA LEU A 67 -6.87 2.85 14.59
C LEU A 67 -8.35 2.83 14.98
N GLY A 68 -8.81 3.83 15.74
CA GLY A 68 -10.22 3.97 16.11
C GLY A 68 -11.14 4.20 14.89
N LEU A 69 -10.66 4.87 13.85
CA LEU A 69 -11.41 5.09 12.60
C LEU A 69 -11.32 3.90 11.64
N LEU A 70 -10.20 3.18 11.66
CA LEU A 70 -10.05 1.97 10.85
C LEU A 70 -10.96 0.86 11.34
N ASP A 71 -11.12 0.70 12.67
CA ASP A 71 -11.91 -0.35 13.32
C ASP A 71 -11.66 -1.74 12.70
N ARG A 72 -10.46 -2.26 12.97
CA ARG A 72 -9.95 -3.51 12.37
C ARG A 72 -10.91 -4.68 12.55
N GLU A 73 -11.47 -4.84 13.75
CA GLU A 73 -12.38 -5.95 14.06
C GLU A 73 -13.68 -5.86 13.26
N SER A 74 -14.23 -4.66 13.08
CA SER A 74 -15.40 -4.48 12.23
C SER A 74 -15.08 -4.73 10.76
N CYS A 75 -13.95 -4.23 10.26
CA CYS A 75 -13.51 -4.49 8.88
C CYS A 75 -13.28 -5.98 8.61
N GLU A 76 -12.67 -6.71 9.56
CA GLU A 76 -12.44 -8.16 9.44
C GLU A 76 -13.76 -8.93 9.39
N ARG A 77 -14.74 -8.58 10.23
CA ARG A 77 -16.09 -9.19 10.19
C ARG A 77 -16.81 -8.93 8.87
N GLU A 78 -16.73 -7.69 8.37
CA GLU A 78 -17.32 -7.32 7.09
C GLU A 78 -16.66 -8.04 5.92
N LEU A 79 -15.32 -8.14 5.92
CA LEU A 79 -14.58 -8.88 4.91
C LEU A 79 -14.99 -10.35 4.87
N VAL A 80 -15.13 -11.00 6.02
CA VAL A 80 -15.60 -12.40 6.10
C VAL A 80 -17.02 -12.54 5.53
N ALA A 81 -17.91 -11.57 5.79
CA ALA A 81 -19.25 -11.57 5.23
C ALA A 81 -19.23 -11.41 3.69
N MET A 82 -18.41 -10.49 3.16
CA MET A 82 -18.22 -10.31 1.72
C MET A 82 -17.57 -11.54 1.06
N GLU A 83 -16.64 -12.21 1.74
CA GLU A 83 -16.03 -13.46 1.24
C GLU A 83 -17.05 -14.60 1.15
N ALA A 84 -17.99 -14.67 2.09
CA ALA A 84 -19.10 -15.62 2.03
C ALA A 84 -20.04 -15.32 0.86
N GLU A 85 -20.35 -14.05 0.61
CA GLU A 85 -21.13 -13.61 -0.56
C GLU A 85 -20.39 -13.88 -1.88
N ALA A 86 -19.09 -13.58 -1.93
CA ALA A 86 -18.23 -13.85 -3.09
C ALA A 86 -18.16 -15.34 -3.45
N SER A 87 -18.37 -16.21 -2.46
CA SER A 87 -18.39 -17.67 -2.63
C SER A 87 -19.77 -18.21 -3.04
N ALA A 88 -20.79 -17.36 -3.12
CA ALA A 88 -22.14 -17.79 -3.47
C ALA A 88 -22.22 -18.28 -4.92
N PRO A 89 -22.85 -19.45 -5.17
CA PRO A 89 -23.04 -19.94 -6.53
C PRO A 89 -23.95 -18.97 -7.32
N GLY A 90 -23.53 -18.63 -8.54
CA GLY A 90 -24.28 -17.73 -9.44
C GLY A 90 -23.86 -16.26 -9.41
N LEU A 91 -23.08 -15.80 -8.42
CA LEU A 91 -22.58 -14.41 -8.38
C LEU A 91 -21.71 -14.08 -9.61
N TRP A 92 -20.85 -15.03 -10.00
CA TRP A 92 -19.93 -14.88 -11.13
C TRP A 92 -20.59 -15.19 -12.49
N ASP A 93 -21.68 -15.95 -12.48
CA ASP A 93 -22.36 -16.42 -13.70
C ASP A 93 -23.33 -15.36 -14.26
N GLN A 94 -23.77 -14.40 -13.43
CA GLN A 94 -24.65 -13.30 -13.83
C GLN A 94 -24.05 -12.38 -14.91
N GLY A 95 -22.72 -12.42 -15.12
CA GLY A 95 -22.03 -11.66 -16.17
C GLY A 95 -21.76 -12.43 -17.48
N GLN A 96 -22.01 -13.75 -17.53
CA GLN A 96 -21.67 -14.61 -18.69
C GLN A 96 -22.88 -15.10 -19.51
N GLY A 97 -24.11 -14.86 -19.05
CA GLY A 97 -25.34 -15.28 -19.72
C GLY A 97 -25.80 -14.35 -20.84
N ASP A 98 -25.40 -14.66 -22.06
CA ASP A 98 -26.12 -14.52 -23.34
C ASP A 98 -26.70 -13.15 -23.80
N ASN A 99 -26.15 -12.70 -24.93
CA ASN A 99 -26.72 -11.87 -26.00
C ASN A 99 -27.05 -10.37 -25.81
N GLY A 100 -26.39 -9.59 -26.67
CA GLY A 100 -26.81 -8.31 -27.23
C GLY A 100 -28.15 -7.73 -26.76
N GLY A 101 -28.05 -6.64 -26.00
CA GLY A 101 -29.10 -5.63 -25.98
C GLY A 101 -29.79 -5.39 -24.65
N ASP A 102 -29.06 -5.33 -23.53
CA ASP A 102 -29.22 -4.23 -22.56
C ASP A 102 -28.01 -4.24 -21.61
N ARG A 103 -27.08 -3.29 -21.81
CA ARG A 103 -25.84 -3.17 -21.02
C ARG A 103 -26.05 -2.13 -19.94
N GLY A 104 -26.21 -2.57 -18.69
CA GLY A 104 -26.02 -1.69 -17.54
C GLY A 104 -26.79 -2.15 -16.32
N ASP A 105 -26.23 -3.09 -15.55
CA ASP A 105 -26.30 -3.10 -14.07
C ASP A 105 -25.76 -4.41 -13.46
N HIS A 106 -25.91 -5.55 -14.14
CA HIS A 106 -25.72 -6.84 -13.47
C HIS A 106 -24.29 -7.37 -13.41
N GLY A 107 -23.39 -6.90 -14.29
CA GLY A 107 -21.95 -7.20 -14.22
C GLY A 107 -21.18 -6.35 -13.20
N ASP A 108 -21.79 -5.25 -12.73
CA ASP A 108 -21.13 -4.28 -11.86
C ASP A 108 -21.07 -4.75 -10.39
N GLY A 109 -21.99 -5.63 -9.97
CA GLY A 109 -22.07 -6.12 -8.59
C GLY A 109 -20.83 -6.93 -8.15
N ALA A 110 -20.40 -7.90 -8.93
CA ALA A 110 -19.23 -8.73 -8.59
C ALA A 110 -17.91 -7.92 -8.63
N ALA A 111 -17.79 -7.01 -9.60
CA ALA A 111 -16.63 -6.12 -9.70
C ALA A 111 -16.58 -5.09 -8.56
N ALA A 112 -17.74 -4.55 -8.14
CA ALA A 112 -17.86 -3.69 -6.98
C ALA A 112 -17.49 -4.46 -5.70
N LEU A 113 -18.03 -5.67 -5.50
CA LEU A 113 -17.70 -6.52 -4.34
C LEU A 113 -16.19 -6.76 -4.22
N LEU A 114 -15.51 -7.11 -5.32
CA LEU A 114 -14.04 -7.28 -5.31
C LEU A 114 -13.30 -5.99 -4.96
N ARG A 115 -13.79 -4.85 -5.45
CA ARG A 115 -13.20 -3.54 -5.12
C ARG A 115 -13.36 -3.25 -3.64
N ASP A 116 -14.54 -3.47 -3.08
CA ASP A 116 -14.85 -3.23 -1.67
C ASP A 116 -14.03 -4.16 -0.76
N MET A 117 -13.95 -5.44 -1.09
CA MET A 117 -13.07 -6.40 -0.41
C MET A 117 -11.60 -5.96 -0.44
N SER A 118 -11.13 -5.47 -1.59
CA SER A 118 -9.74 -4.98 -1.71
C SER A 118 -9.50 -3.73 -0.85
N SER A 119 -10.50 -2.85 -0.72
CA SER A 119 -10.46 -1.66 0.12
C SER A 119 -10.42 -2.04 1.61
N LEU A 120 -11.28 -2.98 2.04
CA LEU A 120 -11.28 -3.50 3.41
C LEU A 120 -9.95 -4.16 3.77
N ARG A 121 -9.39 -4.99 2.89
CA ARG A 121 -8.08 -5.62 3.12
C ARG A 121 -6.98 -4.59 3.33
N ARG A 122 -6.93 -3.55 2.49
CA ARG A 122 -5.95 -2.45 2.66
C ARG A 122 -6.09 -1.76 4.01
N ARG A 123 -7.34 -1.50 4.47
CA ARG A 123 -7.60 -0.90 5.79
C ARG A 123 -7.14 -1.81 6.93
N ILE A 124 -7.40 -3.11 6.84
CA ILE A 124 -6.97 -4.11 7.83
C ILE A 124 -5.44 -4.19 7.89
N ASP A 125 -4.77 -4.26 6.73
CA ASP A 125 -3.32 -4.32 6.64
C ASP A 125 -2.66 -3.06 7.20
N LEU A 126 -3.24 -1.88 6.94
CA LEU A 126 -2.80 -0.62 7.54
C LEU A 126 -2.96 -0.64 9.06
N ALA A 127 -4.11 -1.06 9.57
CA ALA A 127 -4.36 -1.14 11.02
C ALA A 127 -3.35 -2.07 11.70
N ARG A 128 -3.10 -3.26 11.13
CA ARG A 128 -2.09 -4.21 11.64
C ARG A 128 -0.69 -3.62 11.62
N SER A 129 -0.34 -2.92 10.55
CA SER A 129 0.98 -2.28 10.42
C SER A 129 1.18 -1.19 11.49
N LEU A 130 0.15 -0.39 11.74
CA LEU A 130 0.15 0.64 12.80
C LEU A 130 0.22 0.02 14.20
N GLU A 131 -0.57 -1.02 14.48
CA GLU A 131 -0.54 -1.76 15.75
C GLU A 131 0.84 -2.38 16.01
N GLY A 132 1.41 -3.04 15.00
CA GLY A 132 2.73 -3.67 15.07
C GLY A 132 3.84 -2.66 15.35
N LEU A 133 3.96 -1.62 14.52
CA LEU A 133 4.99 -0.59 14.68
C LEU A 133 4.87 0.17 16.01
N LEU A 134 3.65 0.49 16.45
CA LEU A 134 3.45 1.12 17.75
C LEU A 134 3.86 0.19 18.91
N GLY A 135 3.58 -1.11 18.78
CA GLY A 135 4.04 -2.14 19.71
C GLY A 135 5.56 -2.23 19.76
N ASP A 136 6.21 -2.30 18.59
CA ASP A 136 7.68 -2.39 18.47
C ASP A 136 8.36 -1.17 19.09
N VAL A 137 7.91 0.05 18.77
CA VAL A 137 8.46 1.28 19.36
C VAL A 137 8.24 1.33 20.87
N SER A 138 7.07 0.91 21.36
CA SER A 138 6.78 0.90 22.80
C SER A 138 7.66 -0.11 23.53
N ALA A 139 7.83 -1.32 22.98
CA ALA A 139 8.71 -2.34 23.54
C ALA A 139 10.17 -1.89 23.55
N ALA A 140 10.66 -1.28 22.47
CA ALA A 140 12.02 -0.75 22.41
C ALA A 140 12.26 0.36 23.45
N VAL A 141 11.29 1.26 23.64
CA VAL A 141 11.34 2.31 24.68
C VAL A 141 11.38 1.73 26.09
N GLU A 142 10.56 0.72 26.38
CA GLU A 142 10.56 0.03 27.67
C GLU A 142 11.92 -0.62 27.96
N LEU A 143 12.48 -1.33 26.97
CA LEU A 143 13.80 -1.96 27.08
C LEU A 143 14.92 -0.94 27.33
N MET A 144 14.85 0.24 26.72
CA MET A 144 15.81 1.32 26.95
C MET A 144 15.67 1.97 28.33
N GLY A 145 14.49 1.92 28.95
CA GLY A 145 14.23 2.47 30.28
C GLY A 145 14.70 1.59 31.45
N ASP A 146 14.73 0.27 31.25
CA ASP A 146 14.96 -0.71 32.33
C ASP A 146 16.44 -1.14 32.51
N GLY A 147 17.34 -0.78 31.59
CA GLY A 147 18.73 -1.28 31.57
C GLY A 147 19.81 -0.22 31.83
N PRO A 148 20.88 -0.52 32.63
CA PRO A 148 22.07 0.33 32.69
C PRO A 148 22.89 0.16 31.40
N GLY A 149 22.63 1.04 30.43
CA GLY A 149 23.29 1.08 29.12
C GLY A 149 22.28 0.85 28.02
N SER A 150 21.64 1.94 27.55
CA SER A 150 20.80 1.89 26.37
C SER A 150 21.64 1.46 25.18
N ASP A 151 21.30 0.32 24.58
CA ASP A 151 21.91 -0.12 23.34
C ASP A 151 21.58 0.90 22.24
N GLU A 152 22.61 1.49 21.65
CA GLU A 152 22.49 2.50 20.59
C GLU A 152 21.77 1.94 19.36
N SER A 153 21.81 0.61 19.16
CA SER A 153 21.05 -0.07 18.12
C SER A 153 19.54 -0.03 18.36
N LEU A 154 19.07 -0.08 19.60
CA LEU A 154 17.64 0.01 19.95
C LEU A 154 17.09 1.41 19.68
N ILE A 155 17.90 2.46 19.88
CA ILE A 155 17.52 3.83 19.52
C ILE A 155 17.31 3.92 18.01
N GLY A 156 18.21 3.33 17.22
CA GLY A 156 18.10 3.29 15.77
C GLY A 156 16.83 2.57 15.28
N GLU A 157 16.58 1.36 15.80
CA GLU A 157 15.39 0.56 15.45
C GLU A 157 14.09 1.28 15.84
N ALA A 158 14.02 1.82 17.06
CA ALA A 158 12.86 2.58 17.50
C ALA A 158 12.65 3.86 16.67
N SER A 159 13.73 4.53 16.27
CA SER A 159 13.66 5.71 15.41
C SER A 159 13.13 5.37 14.01
N GLU A 160 13.59 4.26 13.43
CA GLU A 160 13.12 3.78 12.14
C GLU A 160 11.62 3.40 12.19
N ALA A 161 11.23 2.62 13.21
CA ALA A 161 9.84 2.22 13.39
C ALA A 161 8.93 3.43 13.65
N LEU A 162 9.36 4.42 14.44
CA LEU A 162 8.61 5.65 14.67
C LEU A 162 8.49 6.51 13.41
N GLY A 163 9.55 6.59 12.61
CA GLY A 163 9.52 7.24 11.30
C GLY A 163 8.54 6.57 10.33
N ALA A 164 8.55 5.23 10.29
CA ALA A 164 7.61 4.45 9.48
C ALA A 164 6.16 4.64 9.94
N LEU A 165 5.93 4.68 11.26
CA LEU A 165 4.63 4.94 11.87
C LEU A 165 4.08 6.31 11.47
N GLY A 166 4.92 7.36 11.56
CA GLY A 166 4.56 8.71 11.12
C GLY A 166 4.21 8.78 9.64
N ALA A 167 5.01 8.15 8.77
CA ALA A 167 4.79 8.13 7.33
C ALA A 167 3.50 7.38 6.92
N LEU A 168 3.14 6.30 7.64
CA LEU A 168 1.88 5.59 7.41
C LEU A 168 0.67 6.44 7.79
N VAL A 169 0.74 7.11 8.95
CA VAL A 169 -0.33 8.01 9.40
C VAL A 169 -0.50 9.18 8.43
N GLU A 170 0.58 9.83 8.02
CA GLU A 170 0.52 10.96 7.07
C GLU A 170 -0.08 10.53 5.72
N ARG A 171 0.35 9.39 5.18
CA ARG A 171 -0.23 8.84 3.95
C ARG A 171 -1.72 8.60 4.08
N TRP A 172 -2.15 8.00 5.19
CA TRP A 172 -3.56 7.76 5.46
C TRP A 172 -4.34 9.07 5.64
N GLU A 173 -3.79 10.07 6.33
CA GLU A 173 -4.39 11.41 6.48
C GLU A 173 -4.61 12.04 5.10
N VAL A 174 -3.62 11.96 4.20
CA VAL A 174 -3.73 12.46 2.82
C VAL A 174 -4.79 11.68 2.02
N GLU A 175 -4.79 10.34 2.09
CA GLU A 175 -5.82 9.54 1.42
C GLU A 175 -7.23 9.93 1.90
N LYS A 176 -7.42 10.17 3.19
CA LYS A 176 -8.69 10.60 3.75
C LYS A 176 -9.12 12.00 3.31
N LEU A 177 -8.17 12.91 3.13
CA LEU A 177 -8.47 14.23 2.58
C LEU A 177 -8.92 14.16 1.11
N LEU A 178 -8.48 13.15 0.36
CA LEU A 178 -8.80 12.94 -1.06
C LEU A 178 -10.03 12.05 -1.29
N GLU A 179 -10.71 11.57 -0.25
CA GLU A 179 -11.96 10.78 -0.38
C GLU A 179 -13.19 11.67 -0.71
N GLY A 180 -12.99 12.97 -0.92
CA GLY A 180 -14.05 13.93 -1.27
C GLY A 180 -14.53 13.80 -2.72
N PRO A 181 -15.80 14.16 -3.04
CA PRO A 181 -16.37 14.05 -4.39
C PRO A 181 -15.74 14.97 -5.45
N PHE A 182 -14.84 15.87 -5.06
CA PHE A 182 -14.22 16.88 -5.92
C PHE A 182 -12.68 16.88 -5.86
N ASP A 183 -12.09 15.91 -5.15
CA ASP A 183 -10.64 15.73 -5.00
C ASP A 183 -10.14 14.58 -5.91
#